data_AF-A0ABC9U3U7-F1
#
_entry.id   AF-A0ABC9U3U7-F1
#
_cell.length_a   1.000
_cell.length_b   1.000
_cell.length_c   1.000
_cell.angle_alpha   90.00
_cell.angle_beta   90.00
_cell.angle_gamma   90.00
#
_symmetry.space_group_name_H-M   'P 1'
#
loop_
_entity.id
_entity.type
_entity.pdbx_description
1 polymer ?
#
loop_
_entity_poly.entity_id
_entity_poly.type
_entity_poly.pdbx_seq_one_letter_code
_entity_poly.pdbx_strand_id
1 'polypeptide(L)'
;MLKNKLNRYQKLAKVMAVFLLILLAGYYIISASYTNSIIGGLENIKEHPFPVAIAAGKMETNSRELRLTVERLCTDRTIDTLDEVKRGLAENQGSSNQALETIVSLYLTDPPAAVKLKEQYNDMLEQQEYLIELCEQDGVSDETVMLYVKENIIPLLDEIDTALEILIHNAILMFDTLYLQSLSYKRIMFILTTVLISVIVVTLLLYRYVLSKREVEAEYC
;
A
#
# COMPACT_ATOMS: atom_id res chain seq x y z
N MET A 1 48.39 41.02 27.90
CA MET A 1 48.15 39.58 27.64
C MET A 1 46.67 39.17 27.75
N LEU A 2 45.90 39.62 28.75
CA LEU A 2 44.47 39.29 28.91
C LEU A 2 43.59 39.62 27.68
N LYS A 3 43.75 40.81 27.09
CA LYS A 3 42.96 41.28 25.94
C LYS A 3 43.06 40.33 24.72
N ASN A 4 44.22 39.68 24.53
CA ASN A 4 44.46 38.75 23.43
C ASN A 4 43.85 37.36 23.68
N LYS A 5 43.81 36.91 24.95
CA LYS A 5 43.08 35.70 25.35
C LYS A 5 41.57 35.90 25.22
N LEU A 6 41.04 37.04 25.69
CA LEU A 6 39.62 37.39 25.61
C LEU A 6 39.09 37.42 24.17
N ASN A 7 39.87 38.02 23.26
CA ASN A 7 39.52 38.12 21.84
C ASN A 7 39.59 36.76 21.12
N ARG A 8 40.49 35.86 21.55
CA ARG A 8 40.53 34.46 21.07
C ARG A 8 39.30 33.67 21.49
N TYR A 9 38.84 33.79 22.74
CA TYR A 9 37.63 33.12 23.22
C TYR A 9 36.36 33.60 22.50
N GLN A 10 36.24 34.91 22.24
CA GLN A 10 35.11 35.45 21.47
C GLN A 10 35.11 34.98 20.00
N LYS A 11 36.28 34.88 19.37
CA LYS A 11 36.40 34.32 18.01
C LYS A 11 36.01 32.84 17.98
N LEU A 12 36.46 32.04 18.96
CA LEU A 12 36.09 30.63 19.07
C LEU A 12 34.59 30.43 19.26
N ALA A 13 33.95 31.23 20.12
CA ALA A 13 32.50 31.17 20.33
C ALA A 13 31.71 31.51 19.05
N LYS A 14 32.13 32.55 18.29
CA LYS A 14 31.51 32.88 17.00
C LYS A 14 31.66 31.74 15.98
N VAL A 15 32.84 31.13 15.89
CA VAL A 15 33.08 30.01 14.97
C VAL A 15 32.20 28.81 15.35
N MET A 16 32.09 28.46 16.64
CA MET A 16 31.19 27.39 17.10
C MET A 16 29.73 27.68 16.79
N ALA A 17 29.27 28.93 16.97
CA ALA A 17 27.91 29.32 16.66
C ALA A 17 27.59 29.22 15.15
N VAL A 18 28.49 29.68 14.28
CA VAL A 18 28.35 29.54 12.82
C VAL A 18 28.37 28.07 12.42
N PHE A 19 29.25 27.26 12.99
CA PHE A 19 29.29 25.82 12.75
C PHE A 19 27.98 25.14 13.13
N LEU A 20 27.42 25.46 14.30
CA LEU A 20 26.11 24.93 14.73
C LEU A 20 24.98 25.33 13.78
N LEU A 21 24.97 26.57 13.29
CA LEU A 21 23.96 27.03 12.33
C LEU A 21 24.03 26.25 11.01
N ILE A 22 25.24 26.01 10.49
CA ILE A 22 25.44 25.20 9.28
C ILE A 22 24.98 23.77 9.52
N LEU A 23 25.32 23.20 10.67
CA LEU A 23 24.93 21.84 11.06
C LEU A 23 23.40 21.69 11.16
N LEU A 24 22.73 22.67 11.79
CA LEU A 24 21.27 22.73 11.90
C LEU A 24 20.59 22.86 10.53
N ALA A 25 21.11 23.73 9.66
CA ALA A 25 20.59 23.89 8.31
C ALA A 25 20.74 22.60 7.49
N GLY A 26 21.91 21.96 7.55
CA GLY A 26 22.15 20.67 6.88
C GLY A 26 21.23 19.57 7.40
N TYR A 27 21.07 19.46 8.72
CA TYR A 27 20.13 18.53 9.32
C TYR A 27 18.69 18.77 8.86
N TYR A 28 18.25 20.03 8.84
CA TYR A 28 16.89 20.37 8.39
C TYR A 28 16.64 19.90 6.96
N ILE A 29 17.57 20.15 6.04
CA ILE A 29 17.46 19.72 4.63
C ILE A 29 17.35 18.19 4.53
N ILE A 30 18.21 17.47 5.24
CA ILE A 30 18.21 16.00 5.26
C ILE A 30 16.91 15.47 5.89
N SER A 31 16.47 16.05 7.01
CA SER A 31 15.24 15.67 7.70
C SER A 31 14.02 15.88 6.81
N ALA A 32 13.93 17.03 6.13
CA ALA A 32 12.84 17.31 5.20
C ALA A 32 12.79 16.29 4.06
N SER A 33 13.95 15.93 3.49
CA SER A 33 14.04 14.91 2.45
C SER A 33 13.54 13.55 2.93
N TYR A 34 13.99 13.08 4.11
CA TYR A 34 13.54 11.80 4.66
C TYR A 34 12.05 11.80 5.02
N THR A 35 11.53 12.90 5.57
CA THR A 35 10.10 13.04 5.81
C THR A 35 9.31 12.92 4.52
N ASN A 36 9.76 13.54 3.44
CA ASN A 36 9.12 13.42 2.13
C ASN A 36 9.16 11.98 1.60
N SER A 37 10.28 11.26 1.78
CA SER A 37 10.37 9.84 1.40
C SER A 37 9.44 8.94 2.22
N ILE A 38 9.26 9.20 3.51
CA ILE A 38 8.31 8.47 4.36
C ILE A 38 6.86 8.75 3.94
N ILE A 39 6.52 10.01 3.71
CA ILE A 39 5.19 10.41 3.26
C ILE A 39 4.90 9.80 1.89
N GLY A 40 5.83 9.89 0.94
CA GLY A 40 5.67 9.29 -0.39
C GLY A 40 5.52 7.77 -0.33
N GLY A 41 6.23 7.08 0.57
CA GLY A 41 6.04 5.64 0.80
C GLY A 41 4.63 5.32 1.30
N LEU A 42 4.09 6.13 2.22
CA LEU A 42 2.74 5.97 2.75
C LEU A 42 1.65 6.32 1.72
N GLU A 43 1.86 7.37 0.93
CA GLU A 43 0.97 7.76 -0.18
C GLU A 43 0.92 6.67 -1.24
N ASN A 44 2.09 6.14 -1.66
CA ASN A 44 2.15 5.03 -2.60
C ASN A 44 1.40 3.80 -2.07
N ILE A 45 1.51 3.48 -0.78
CA ILE A 45 0.73 2.41 -0.15
C ILE A 45 -0.78 2.67 -0.27
N LYS A 46 -1.20 3.88 0.09
CA LYS A 46 -2.60 4.30 0.11
C LYS A 46 -3.21 4.32 -1.29
N GLU A 47 -2.43 4.67 -2.31
CA GLU A 47 -2.92 4.85 -3.68
C GLU A 47 -2.85 3.57 -4.52
N HIS A 48 -1.97 2.62 -4.19
CA HIS A 48 -1.72 1.45 -5.05
C HIS A 48 -2.02 0.09 -4.38
N PRO A 49 -1.14 -0.50 -3.55
CA PRO A 49 -1.35 -1.86 -3.06
C PRO A 49 -2.58 -1.99 -2.16
N PHE A 50 -2.96 -0.94 -1.40
CA PHE A 50 -4.11 -1.03 -0.49
C PHE A 50 -5.46 -1.05 -1.23
N PRO A 51 -5.79 -0.11 -2.14
CA PRO A 51 -7.01 -0.20 -2.94
C PRO A 51 -7.08 -1.47 -3.79
N VAL A 52 -5.94 -1.91 -4.33
CA VAL A 52 -5.85 -3.13 -5.13
C VAL A 52 -6.20 -4.37 -4.30
N ALA A 53 -5.64 -4.51 -3.09
CA ALA A 53 -5.95 -5.64 -2.21
C ALA A 53 -7.44 -5.68 -1.81
N ILE A 54 -8.04 -4.51 -1.54
CA ILE A 54 -9.48 -4.41 -1.24
C ILE A 54 -10.32 -4.83 -2.46
N ALA A 55 -9.99 -4.31 -3.64
CA ALA A 55 -10.71 -4.62 -4.86
C ALA A 55 -10.60 -6.11 -5.22
N ALA A 56 -9.42 -6.71 -5.04
CA ALA A 56 -9.21 -8.13 -5.27
C ALA A 56 -9.96 -9.01 -4.27
N GLY A 57 -9.98 -8.64 -2.98
CA GLY A 57 -10.81 -9.35 -1.99
C GLY A 57 -12.31 -9.24 -2.25
N LYS A 58 -12.76 -8.10 -2.81
CA LYS A 58 -14.14 -7.95 -3.29
C LYS A 58 -14.43 -8.88 -4.47
N MET A 59 -13.50 -9.01 -5.43
CA MET A 59 -13.62 -9.96 -6.54
C MET A 59 -13.64 -11.41 -6.07
N GLU A 60 -12.84 -11.78 -5.07
CA GLU A 60 -12.84 -13.13 -4.48
C GLU A 60 -14.21 -13.46 -3.86
N THR A 61 -14.78 -12.49 -3.13
CA THR A 61 -16.13 -12.61 -2.56
C THR A 61 -17.17 -12.78 -3.67
N ASN A 62 -17.12 -11.93 -4.71
CA ASN A 62 -18.04 -11.97 -5.83
C ASN A 62 -17.93 -13.29 -6.62
N SER A 63 -16.72 -13.81 -6.84
CA SER A 63 -16.44 -15.12 -7.47
C SER A 63 -17.09 -16.26 -6.67
N ARG A 64 -16.95 -16.23 -5.34
CA ARG A 64 -17.54 -17.22 -4.44
C ARG A 64 -19.07 -17.17 -4.43
N GLU A 65 -19.66 -15.98 -4.42
CA GLU A 65 -21.11 -15.79 -4.54
C GLU A 65 -21.63 -16.29 -5.88
N LEU A 66 -20.92 -16.01 -6.96
CA LEU A 66 -21.24 -16.51 -8.28
C LEU A 66 -21.23 -18.04 -8.29
N ARG A 67 -20.17 -18.68 -7.78
CA ARG A 67 -20.08 -20.14 -7.69
C ARG A 67 -21.29 -20.75 -6.99
N LEU A 68 -21.67 -20.20 -5.82
CA LEU A 68 -22.86 -20.66 -5.10
C LEU A 68 -24.15 -20.46 -5.90
N THR A 69 -24.22 -19.39 -6.69
CA THR A 69 -25.40 -19.06 -7.51
C THR A 69 -25.54 -20.02 -8.68
N VAL A 70 -24.46 -20.32 -9.41
CA VAL A 70 -24.50 -21.32 -10.49
C VAL A 70 -24.68 -22.75 -9.97
N GLU A 71 -24.16 -23.08 -8.79
CA GLU A 71 -24.43 -24.38 -8.15
C GLU A 71 -25.91 -24.54 -7.75
N ARG A 72 -26.56 -23.46 -7.29
CA ARG A 72 -28.00 -23.47 -7.00
C ARG A 72 -28.83 -23.74 -8.26
N LEU A 73 -28.46 -23.16 -9.40
CA LEU A 73 -29.12 -23.43 -10.69
C LEU A 73 -29.05 -24.90 -11.11
N CYS A 74 -28.05 -25.66 -10.65
CA CYS A 74 -27.95 -27.10 -10.90
C CYS A 74 -28.96 -27.92 -10.06
N THR A 75 -29.55 -27.33 -9.01
CA THR A 75 -30.34 -28.08 -8.01
C THR A 75 -31.81 -27.65 -7.94
N ASP A 76 -32.12 -26.38 -8.25
CA ASP A 76 -33.47 -25.83 -8.22
C ASP A 76 -33.71 -24.79 -9.35
N ARG A 77 -34.52 -25.17 -10.34
CA ARG A 77 -34.79 -24.39 -11.57
C ARG A 77 -36.25 -23.93 -11.70
N THR A 78 -36.85 -23.46 -10.60
CA THR A 78 -38.15 -22.77 -10.70
C THR A 78 -38.03 -21.40 -11.40
N ILE A 79 -39.11 -20.92 -12.01
CA ILE A 79 -39.13 -19.61 -12.70
C ILE A 79 -38.79 -18.47 -11.72
N ASP A 80 -39.29 -18.55 -10.48
CA ASP A 80 -38.99 -17.57 -9.43
C ASP A 80 -37.51 -17.59 -9.04
N THR A 81 -36.86 -18.77 -8.97
CA THR A 81 -35.42 -18.87 -8.68
C THR A 81 -34.57 -18.35 -9.83
N LEU A 82 -34.99 -18.53 -11.09
CA LEU A 82 -34.25 -18.04 -12.25
C LEU A 82 -34.22 -16.50 -12.32
N ASP A 83 -35.33 -15.82 -12.04
CA ASP A 83 -35.40 -14.35 -12.03
C ASP A 83 -34.65 -13.74 -10.84
N GLU A 84 -34.67 -14.39 -9.68
CA GLU A 84 -33.86 -14.01 -8.52
C GLU A 84 -32.36 -14.15 -8.83
N VAL A 85 -31.97 -15.26 -9.46
CA VAL A 85 -30.59 -15.50 -9.88
C VAL A 85 -30.14 -14.45 -10.89
N LYS A 86 -30.88 -14.17 -11.95
CA LYS A 86 -30.51 -13.13 -12.96
C LYS A 86 -30.23 -11.78 -12.33
N ARG A 87 -31.07 -11.35 -11.39
CA ARG A 87 -30.89 -10.08 -10.68
C ARG A 87 -29.65 -10.09 -9.78
N GLY A 88 -29.42 -11.17 -9.04
CA GLY A 88 -28.21 -11.32 -8.23
C GLY A 88 -26.93 -11.32 -9.08
N LEU A 89 -26.98 -11.94 -10.26
CA LEU A 89 -25.86 -11.96 -11.20
C LEU A 89 -25.58 -10.58 -11.80
N ALA A 90 -26.60 -9.81 -12.17
CA ALA A 90 -26.45 -8.45 -12.68
C ALA A 90 -25.87 -7.48 -11.62
N GLU A 91 -26.31 -7.60 -10.36
CA GLU A 91 -25.75 -6.81 -9.25
C GLU A 91 -24.28 -7.17 -8.98
N ASN A 92 -23.96 -8.47 -8.99
CA ASN A 92 -22.59 -8.96 -8.84
C ASN A 92 -21.68 -8.47 -9.99
N GLN A 93 -22.17 -8.47 -11.23
CA GLN A 93 -21.43 -7.99 -12.40
C GLN A 93 -21.01 -6.52 -12.27
N GLY A 94 -21.93 -5.63 -11.89
CA GLY A 94 -21.63 -4.21 -11.69
C GLY A 94 -20.57 -3.99 -10.59
N SER A 95 -20.72 -4.73 -9.49
CA SER A 95 -19.79 -4.72 -8.36
C SER A 95 -18.38 -5.21 -8.73
N SER A 96 -18.29 -6.26 -9.55
CA SER A 96 -17.07 -6.89 -10.04
C SER A 96 -16.33 -6.03 -11.07
N ASN A 97 -17.06 -5.42 -12.01
CA ASN A 97 -16.46 -4.53 -13.01
C ASN A 97 -15.76 -3.32 -12.36
N GLN A 98 -16.39 -2.70 -11.37
CA GLN A 98 -15.77 -1.60 -10.63
C GLN A 98 -14.49 -2.03 -9.90
N ALA A 99 -14.50 -3.24 -9.33
CA ALA A 99 -13.32 -3.78 -8.66
C ALA A 99 -12.20 -4.08 -9.66
N LEU A 100 -12.51 -4.69 -10.81
CA LEU A 100 -11.55 -4.95 -11.88
C LEU A 100 -10.95 -3.68 -12.48
N GLU A 101 -11.74 -2.61 -12.65
CA GLU A 101 -11.23 -1.31 -13.10
C GLU A 101 -10.23 -0.72 -12.09
N THR A 102 -10.52 -0.85 -10.80
CA THR A 102 -9.60 -0.44 -9.73
C THR A 102 -8.30 -1.23 -9.79
N ILE A 103 -8.40 -2.56 -9.96
CA ILE A 103 -7.23 -3.44 -10.07
C ILE A 103 -6.39 -3.07 -11.29
N VAL A 104 -6.99 -2.95 -12.47
CA VAL A 104 -6.28 -2.61 -13.72
C VAL A 104 -5.61 -1.24 -13.67
N SER A 105 -6.26 -0.26 -13.04
CA SER A 105 -5.73 1.11 -12.98
C SER A 105 -4.62 1.31 -11.95
N LEU A 106 -4.64 0.55 -10.84
CA LEU A 106 -3.77 0.81 -9.69
C LEU A 106 -2.73 -0.29 -9.44
N TYR A 107 -2.83 -1.46 -10.08
CA TYR A 107 -1.88 -2.55 -9.89
C TYR A 107 -0.57 -2.32 -10.66
N LEU A 108 0.48 -1.98 -9.91
CA LEU A 108 1.80 -1.63 -10.46
C LEU A 108 2.77 -2.80 -10.58
N THR A 109 2.54 -3.90 -9.86
CA THR A 109 3.52 -5.02 -9.77
C THR A 109 3.58 -5.82 -11.07
N ASP A 110 2.43 -6.11 -11.68
CA ASP A 110 2.32 -6.82 -12.97
C ASP A 110 1.06 -6.37 -13.73
N PRO A 111 1.08 -5.19 -14.38
CA PRO A 111 -0.09 -4.66 -15.07
C PRO A 111 -0.71 -5.61 -16.12
N PRO A 112 0.07 -6.35 -16.92
CA PRO A 112 -0.46 -7.38 -17.81
C PRO A 112 -1.33 -8.43 -17.12
N ALA A 113 -0.97 -8.88 -15.91
CA ALA A 113 -1.79 -9.85 -15.17
C ALA A 113 -3.15 -9.28 -14.76
N ALA A 114 -3.23 -8.00 -14.40
CA ALA A 114 -4.50 -7.35 -14.08
C ALA A 114 -5.41 -7.23 -15.33
N VAL A 115 -4.83 -6.93 -16.49
CA VAL A 115 -5.59 -6.92 -17.76
C VAL A 115 -6.10 -8.32 -18.10
N LYS A 116 -5.23 -9.33 -17.98
CA LYS A 116 -5.62 -10.73 -18.21
C LYS A 116 -6.74 -11.19 -17.29
N LEU A 117 -6.70 -10.82 -16.01
CA LEU A 117 -7.78 -11.13 -15.06
C LEU A 117 -9.12 -10.52 -15.51
N LYS A 118 -9.11 -9.29 -16.05
CA LYS A 118 -10.31 -8.67 -16.59
C LYS A 118 -10.82 -9.39 -17.84
N GLU A 119 -9.93 -9.85 -18.71
CA GLU A 119 -10.30 -10.66 -19.88
C GLU A 119 -10.93 -12.00 -19.46
N GLN A 120 -10.31 -12.73 -18.53
CA GLN A 120 -10.85 -13.99 -17.99
C GLN A 120 -12.23 -13.80 -17.34
N TYR A 121 -12.45 -12.69 -16.66
CA TYR A 121 -13.78 -12.37 -16.11
C TYR A 121 -14.82 -12.11 -17.21
N ASN A 122 -14.45 -11.45 -18.31
CA ASN A 122 -15.36 -11.25 -19.43
C ASN A 122 -15.71 -12.59 -20.10
N ASP A 123 -14.74 -13.47 -20.31
CA ASP A 123 -14.98 -14.81 -20.85
C ASP A 123 -15.96 -15.59 -19.96
N MET A 124 -15.81 -15.47 -18.64
CA MET A 124 -16.74 -16.05 -17.67
C MET A 124 -18.15 -15.47 -17.78
N LEU A 125 -18.29 -14.16 -18.04
CA LEU A 125 -19.60 -13.52 -18.21
C LEU A 125 -20.32 -14.07 -19.45
N GLU A 126 -19.59 -14.30 -20.54
CA GLU A 126 -20.14 -14.93 -21.74
C GLU A 126 -20.65 -16.36 -21.45
N GLN A 127 -19.87 -17.15 -20.72
CA GLN A 127 -20.29 -18.52 -20.34
C GLN A 127 -21.50 -18.52 -19.41
N GLN A 128 -21.59 -17.51 -18.53
CA GLN A 128 -22.71 -17.31 -17.62
C GLN A 128 -23.99 -16.90 -18.35
N GLU A 129 -23.90 -16.02 -19.34
CA GLU A 129 -25.05 -15.61 -20.16
C GLU A 129 -25.62 -16.83 -20.90
N TYR A 130 -24.76 -17.65 -21.51
CA TYR A 130 -25.19 -18.90 -22.15
C TYR A 130 -25.81 -19.90 -21.17
N LEU A 131 -25.31 -20.00 -19.93
CA LEU A 131 -25.94 -20.84 -18.90
C LEU A 131 -27.38 -20.40 -18.62
N ILE A 132 -27.63 -19.08 -18.56
CA ILE A 132 -28.98 -18.55 -18.34
C ILE A 132 -29.89 -18.94 -19.52
N GLU A 133 -29.43 -18.76 -20.76
CA GLU A 133 -30.18 -19.18 -21.96
C GLU A 133 -30.46 -20.69 -21.97
N LEU A 134 -29.49 -21.50 -21.56
CA LEU A 134 -29.64 -22.95 -21.45
C LEU A 134 -30.70 -23.34 -20.41
N CYS A 135 -30.78 -22.60 -19.30
CA CYS A 135 -31.78 -22.80 -18.25
C CYS A 135 -33.19 -22.36 -18.66
N GLU A 136 -33.33 -21.45 -19.64
CA GLU A 136 -34.62 -20.99 -20.16
C GLU A 136 -35.24 -21.96 -21.19
N GLN A 137 -34.45 -22.89 -21.74
CA GLN A 137 -34.93 -23.83 -22.75
C GLN A 137 -35.75 -24.96 -22.14
N ASP A 138 -36.98 -25.13 -22.65
CA ASP A 138 -37.86 -26.23 -22.29
C ASP A 138 -37.23 -27.59 -22.62
N GLY A 139 -37.13 -28.48 -21.61
CA GLY A 139 -36.70 -29.87 -21.79
C GLY A 139 -35.21 -30.14 -21.58
N VAL A 140 -34.40 -29.14 -21.20
CA VAL A 140 -33.00 -29.35 -20.80
C VAL A 140 -32.93 -30.07 -19.45
N SER A 141 -32.19 -31.17 -19.36
CA SER A 141 -32.03 -31.93 -18.12
C SER A 141 -31.10 -31.23 -17.12
N ASP A 142 -31.30 -31.50 -15.83
CA ASP A 142 -30.41 -31.00 -14.77
C ASP A 142 -28.97 -31.49 -14.98
N GLU A 143 -28.80 -32.71 -15.52
CA GLU A 143 -27.50 -33.31 -15.83
C GLU A 143 -26.73 -32.53 -16.91
N THR A 144 -27.42 -32.04 -17.95
CA THR A 144 -26.82 -31.21 -18.99
C THR A 144 -26.35 -29.87 -18.44
N VAL A 145 -27.16 -29.22 -17.60
CA VAL A 145 -26.78 -27.96 -16.94
C VAL A 145 -25.60 -28.16 -16.00
N MET A 146 -25.62 -29.21 -15.18
CA MET A 146 -24.55 -29.53 -14.25
C MET A 146 -23.24 -29.84 -14.97
N LEU A 147 -23.30 -30.58 -16.08
CA LEU A 147 -22.12 -30.85 -16.92
C LEU A 147 -21.56 -29.55 -17.50
N TYR A 148 -22.42 -28.68 -18.03
CA TYR A 148 -22.00 -27.40 -18.59
C TYR A 148 -21.32 -26.50 -17.55
N VAL A 149 -21.90 -26.36 -16.36
CA VAL A 149 -21.31 -25.58 -15.25
C VAL A 149 -19.93 -26.14 -14.88
N LYS A 150 -19.82 -27.47 -14.74
CA LYS A 150 -18.58 -28.13 -14.36
C LYS A 150 -17.47 -27.99 -15.41
N GLU A 151 -17.81 -28.03 -16.69
CA GLU A 151 -16.83 -28.02 -17.77
C GLU A 151 -16.45 -26.61 -18.24
N ASN A 152 -17.35 -25.62 -18.12
CA ASN A 152 -17.15 -24.30 -18.71
C ASN A 152 -17.09 -23.15 -17.69
N ILE A 153 -17.77 -23.25 -16.55
CA ILE A 153 -17.81 -22.16 -15.55
C ILE A 153 -16.82 -22.39 -14.43
N ILE A 154 -16.83 -23.57 -13.81
CA ILE A 154 -15.95 -23.88 -12.67
C ILE A 154 -14.46 -23.68 -13.00
N PRO A 155 -13.93 -24.11 -14.16
CA PRO A 155 -12.53 -23.88 -14.49
C PRO A 155 -12.17 -22.40 -14.61
N LEU A 156 -13.06 -21.58 -15.19
CA LEU A 156 -12.84 -20.13 -15.29
C LEU A 156 -12.85 -19.45 -13.92
N LEU A 157 -13.74 -19.86 -13.02
CA LEU A 157 -13.75 -19.38 -11.63
C LEU A 157 -12.48 -19.78 -10.89
N ASP A 158 -11.98 -21.01 -11.08
CA ASP A 158 -10.72 -21.46 -10.47
C ASP A 158 -9.52 -20.66 -11.00
N GLU A 159 -9.50 -20.31 -12.29
CA GLU A 159 -8.47 -19.43 -12.87
C GLU A 159 -8.53 -18.01 -12.30
N ILE A 160 -9.74 -17.44 -12.17
CA ILE A 160 -9.96 -16.12 -11.56
C ILE A 160 -9.50 -16.13 -10.10
N ASP A 161 -9.91 -17.13 -9.32
CA ASP A 161 -9.54 -17.28 -7.90
C ASP A 161 -8.01 -17.36 -7.74
N THR A 162 -7.34 -18.15 -8.60
CA THR A 162 -5.87 -18.26 -8.62
C THR A 162 -5.19 -16.93 -8.96
N ALA A 163 -5.69 -16.22 -9.97
CA ALA A 163 -5.14 -14.93 -10.37
C ALA A 163 -5.32 -13.87 -9.27
N LEU A 164 -6.47 -13.87 -8.57
CA LEU A 164 -6.74 -13.00 -7.43
C LEU A 164 -5.80 -13.29 -6.26
N GLU A 165 -5.55 -14.57 -5.93
CA GLU A 165 -4.63 -14.94 -4.85
C GLU A 165 -3.20 -14.41 -5.11
N ILE A 166 -2.70 -14.60 -6.33
CA ILE A 166 -1.38 -14.09 -6.74
C ILE A 166 -1.34 -12.56 -6.63
N LEU A 167 -2.40 -11.89 -7.08
CA LEU A 167 -2.47 -10.44 -7.09
C LEU A 167 -2.54 -9.85 -5.68
N ILE A 168 -3.34 -10.43 -4.79
CA ILE A 168 -3.41 -10.07 -3.37
C ILE A 168 -2.04 -10.28 -2.72
N HIS A 169 -1.40 -11.43 -2.97
CA HIS A 169 -0.08 -11.72 -2.43
C HIS A 169 0.96 -10.67 -2.87
N ASN A 170 0.99 -10.34 -4.15
CA ASN A 170 1.89 -9.33 -4.70
C ASN A 170 1.60 -7.91 -4.17
N ALA A 171 0.34 -7.57 -3.96
CA ALA A 171 -0.04 -6.30 -3.33
C ALA A 171 0.46 -6.22 -1.88
N ILE A 172 0.36 -7.31 -1.11
CA ILE A 172 0.89 -7.39 0.26
C ILE A 172 2.41 -7.27 0.26
N LEU A 173 3.12 -7.94 -0.64
CA LEU A 173 4.58 -7.82 -0.76
C LEU A 173 5.02 -6.38 -1.09
N MET A 174 4.29 -5.69 -1.98
CA MET A 174 4.53 -4.29 -2.30
C MET A 174 4.28 -3.39 -1.08
N PHE A 175 3.19 -3.63 -0.35
CA PHE A 175 2.89 -2.93 0.91
C PHE A 175 4.05 -3.07 1.90
N ASP A 176 4.50 -4.30 2.16
CA ASP A 176 5.59 -4.59 3.10
C ASP A 176 6.89 -3.93 2.67
N THR A 177 7.18 -3.93 1.36
CA THR A 177 8.37 -3.29 0.81
C THR A 177 8.37 -1.78 1.09
N LEU A 178 7.27 -1.09 0.76
CA LEU A 178 7.12 0.35 0.99
C LEU A 178 7.13 0.70 2.48
N TYR A 179 6.53 -0.15 3.31
CA TYR A 179 6.49 0.04 4.75
C TYR A 179 7.87 -0.15 5.40
N LEU A 180 8.61 -1.20 5.04
CA LEU A 180 9.96 -1.45 5.55
C LEU A 180 10.97 -0.39 5.10
N GLN A 181 10.83 0.14 3.88
CA GLN A 181 11.62 1.29 3.43
C GLN A 181 11.34 2.52 4.30
N SER A 182 10.06 2.83 4.55
CA SER A 182 9.65 3.93 5.41
C SER A 182 10.16 3.80 6.85
N LEU A 183 10.15 2.58 7.41
CA LEU A 183 10.74 2.29 8.72
C LEU A 183 12.26 2.50 8.72
N SER A 184 12.94 2.16 7.64
CA SER A 184 14.39 2.36 7.51
C SER A 184 14.73 3.85 7.51
N TYR A 185 13.98 4.68 6.79
CA TYR A 185 14.13 6.14 6.82
C TYR A 185 13.87 6.71 8.22
N LYS A 186 12.81 6.24 8.91
CA LYS A 186 12.53 6.63 10.31
C LYS A 186 13.69 6.29 11.24
N ARG A 187 14.27 5.09 11.14
CA ARG A 187 15.40 4.66 11.97
C ARG A 187 16.64 5.52 11.74
N ILE A 188 16.97 5.80 10.47
CA ILE A 188 18.10 6.67 10.12
C ILE A 188 17.88 8.07 10.68
N MET A 189 16.68 8.64 10.51
CA MET A 189 16.33 9.95 11.05
C MET A 189 16.51 9.99 12.57
N PHE A 190 16.03 8.99 13.30
CA PHE A 190 16.19 8.91 14.76
C PHE A 190 17.67 8.90 15.20
N ILE A 191 18.53 8.17 14.48
CA ILE A 191 19.97 8.15 14.74
C ILE A 191 20.57 9.54 14.49
N LEU A 192 20.26 10.16 13.34
CA LEU A 192 20.75 11.50 13.00
C LEU A 192 20.31 12.55 14.03
N THR A 193 19.05 12.51 14.48
CA THR A 193 18.54 13.40 15.53
C THR A 193 19.31 13.19 16.84
N THR A 194 19.54 11.93 17.24
CA THR A 194 20.28 11.61 18.47
C THR A 194 21.70 12.15 18.43
N VAL A 195 22.41 11.92 17.31
CA VAL A 195 23.77 12.44 17.09
C VAL A 195 23.78 13.97 17.13
N LEU A 196 22.83 14.62 16.46
CA LEU A 196 22.72 16.08 16.46
C LEU A 196 22.52 16.63 17.87
N ILE A 197 21.59 16.06 18.65
CA ILE A 197 21.35 16.47 20.03
C ILE A 197 22.61 16.29 20.87
N SER A 198 23.32 15.16 20.74
CA SER A 198 24.59 14.95 21.44
C SER A 198 25.63 16.02 21.10
N VAL A 199 25.77 16.39 19.81
CA VAL A 199 26.70 17.45 19.38
C VAL A 199 26.30 18.81 19.98
N ILE A 200 25.01 19.14 19.99
CA ILE A 200 24.50 20.38 20.58
C ILE A 200 24.80 20.41 22.10
N VAL A 201 24.50 19.33 22.81
CA VAL A 201 24.75 19.23 24.27
C VAL A 201 26.23 19.38 24.59
N VAL A 202 27.11 18.68 23.87
CA VAL A 202 28.57 18.78 24.07
C VAL A 202 29.04 20.22 23.79
N THR A 203 28.54 20.86 22.74
CA THR A 203 28.92 22.23 22.40
C THR A 203 28.46 23.21 23.49
N LEU A 204 27.26 23.03 24.04
CA LEU A 204 26.75 23.84 25.15
C LEU A 204 27.55 23.64 26.44
N LEU A 205 27.95 22.41 26.75
CA LEU A 205 28.81 22.10 27.91
C LEU A 205 30.19 22.75 27.78
N LEU A 206 30.81 22.67 26.59
CA LEU A 206 32.09 23.34 26.31
C LEU A 206 31.96 24.86 26.43
N TYR A 207 30.88 25.44 25.92
CA TYR A 207 30.60 26.88 26.06
C TYR A 207 30.47 27.29 27.53
N ARG A 208 29.70 26.54 28.33
CA ARG A 208 29.55 26.74 29.79
C ARG A 208 30.89 26.64 30.51
N TYR A 209 31.71 25.64 30.20
CA TYR A 209 33.04 25.45 30.79
C TYR A 209 33.95 26.65 30.52
N VAL A 210 33.99 27.14 29.27
CA VAL A 210 34.79 28.31 28.90
C VAL A 210 34.28 29.56 29.61
N LEU A 211 32.97 29.74 29.76
CA LEU A 211 32.39 30.87 30.47
C LEU A 211 32.74 30.86 31.97
N SER A 212 32.57 29.73 32.65
CA SER A 212 32.86 29.59 34.09
C SER A 212 34.34 29.87 34.39
N LYS A 213 35.25 29.40 33.53
CA LYS A 213 36.68 29.71 33.68
C LYS A 213 36.98 31.20 33.54
N ARG A 214 36.23 31.93 32.71
CA ARG A 214 36.35 33.39 32.58
C ARG A 214 35.88 34.13 33.82
N GLU A 215 34.82 33.67 34.48
CA GLU A 215 34.30 34.27 35.73
C GLU A 215 35.31 34.10 36.86
N VAL A 216 35.86 32.90 37.03
CA VAL A 216 36.90 32.63 38.02
C VAL A 216 38.17 33.44 37.74
N GLU A 217 38.68 33.48 36.50
CA GLU A 217 39.87 34.29 36.16
C GLU A 217 39.65 35.80 36.32
N ALA A 218 38.41 36.28 36.31
CA ALA A 218 38.07 37.69 36.54
C ALA A 218 37.92 38.06 38.02
N GLU A 219 37.65 37.09 38.90
CA GLU A 219 37.50 37.29 40.35
C GLU A 219 38.86 37.28 41.09
N TYR A 220 39.88 36.66 40.50
CA TYR A 220 41.27 36.62 41.03
C TYR A 220 42.22 37.70 40.43
N CYS A 221 41.69 38.72 39.75
CA CYS A 221 42.42 39.90 39.26
C CYS A 221 41.90 41.17 39.94
#